data_AF-A0AAD5Q981-F1
#
_entry.id   AF-A0AAD5Q981-F1
#
_cell.length_a   1.000
_cell.length_b   1.000
_cell.length_c   1.000
_cell.angle_alpha   90.00
_cell.angle_beta   90.00
_cell.angle_gamma   90.00
#
_symmetry.space_group_name_H-M   'P 1'
#
loop_
_entity.id
_entity.type
_entity.pdbx_description
1 polymer ?
#
loop_
_entity_poly.entity_id
_entity_poly.type
_entity_poly.pdbx_seq_one_letter_code
_entity_poly.pdbx_strand_id
1 'polypeptide(L)'
;MAATTGKDEGSARPRVALIYTAASQVTREGEYLATYLGLVLATTQAAESVAVVAVSTDAVASRATREEENAALRVDGVVVRAAQLLQQQQAKAKTDSAALCSYVETRDVEVLRDSHVWILCVDAHTTTRTVDMLKRRGVAAPMERVTAKGKKATCKRVIISLQPALRRLRELEEAFPKDTVLHGGACFHLARNQHGVLYPLSHGCFFIERLAYVASPLPPLPSILTI
;
A
#
# COMPACT_ATOMS: atom_id res chain seq x y z
N MET A 1 -18.83 -28.80 -31.75
CA MET A 1 -18.72 -27.95 -30.54
C MET A 1 -17.45 -28.38 -29.82
N ALA A 2 -16.37 -27.60 -29.94
CA ALA A 2 -15.10 -27.93 -29.32
C ALA A 2 -15.04 -27.28 -27.93
N ALA A 3 -14.90 -28.12 -26.90
CA ALA A 3 -14.66 -27.71 -25.53
C ALA A 3 -13.25 -27.10 -25.41
N THR A 4 -13.17 -25.84 -25.00
CA THR A 4 -11.91 -25.22 -24.59
C THR A 4 -11.72 -25.42 -23.09
N THR A 5 -10.93 -26.43 -22.73
CA THR A 5 -10.45 -26.66 -21.37
C THR A 5 -9.30 -25.70 -21.02
N GLY A 6 -9.28 -25.29 -19.75
CA GLY A 6 -8.55 -24.15 -19.18
C GLY A 6 -7.03 -24.09 -19.35
N LYS A 7 -6.50 -22.88 -19.13
CA LYS A 7 -5.11 -22.61 -18.78
C LYS A 7 -4.96 -21.17 -18.22
N ASP A 8 -4.71 -21.09 -16.91
CA ASP A 8 -4.18 -19.95 -16.14
C ASP A 8 -4.62 -18.54 -16.55
N GLU A 9 -5.86 -18.18 -16.25
CA GLU A 9 -6.16 -16.78 -15.96
C GLU A 9 -5.67 -16.50 -14.53
N GLY A 10 -4.48 -15.93 -14.39
CA GLY A 10 -4.04 -15.38 -13.11
C GLY A 10 -5.15 -14.50 -12.54
N SER A 11 -5.39 -14.58 -11.23
CA SER A 11 -6.57 -13.97 -10.60
C SER A 11 -6.76 -12.53 -11.09
N ALA A 12 -7.97 -12.20 -11.54
CA ALA A 12 -8.32 -10.88 -12.06
C ALA A 12 -8.19 -9.77 -11.00
N ARG A 13 -7.99 -10.13 -9.73
CA ARG A 13 -7.96 -9.22 -8.60
C ARG A 13 -6.53 -8.69 -8.38
N PRO A 14 -6.38 -7.40 -8.01
CA PRO A 14 -5.07 -6.84 -7.72
C PRO A 14 -4.46 -7.45 -6.45
N ARG A 15 -3.14 -7.44 -6.42
CA ARG A 15 -2.33 -7.64 -5.21
C ARG A 15 -1.97 -6.27 -4.66
N VAL A 16 -2.35 -6.01 -3.41
CA VAL A 16 -2.27 -4.68 -2.78
C VAL A 16 -1.24 -4.74 -1.67
N ALA A 17 -0.37 -3.73 -1.60
CA ALA A 17 0.52 -3.53 -0.48
C ALA A 17 0.28 -2.17 0.18
N LEU A 18 0.19 -2.15 1.50
CA LEU A 18 0.13 -0.95 2.31
C LEU A 18 1.46 -0.76 3.01
N ILE A 19 2.11 0.36 2.78
CA ILE A 19 3.47 0.65 3.27
C ILE A 19 3.37 1.75 4.30
N TYR A 20 3.90 1.54 5.51
CA TYR A 20 3.85 2.54 6.58
C TYR A 20 5.18 2.65 7.33
N THR A 21 5.42 3.82 7.92
CA THR A 21 6.61 4.06 8.74
C THR A 21 6.45 3.39 10.11
N ALA A 22 7.23 2.35 10.34
CA ALA A 22 7.21 1.60 11.60
C ALA A 22 7.80 2.44 12.74
N ALA A 23 7.11 2.47 13.90
CA ALA A 23 7.54 3.18 15.09
C ALA A 23 7.91 4.65 14.84
N SER A 24 7.09 5.33 14.02
CA SER A 24 7.24 6.76 13.76
C SER A 24 7.28 7.55 15.07
N GLN A 25 8.24 8.47 15.16
CA GLN A 25 8.39 9.39 16.28
C GLN A 25 7.42 10.58 16.21
N VAL A 26 6.75 10.76 15.07
CA VAL A 26 5.86 11.90 14.82
C VAL A 26 4.40 11.52 15.05
N THR A 27 3.94 10.42 14.47
CA THR A 27 2.53 10.01 14.54
C THR A 27 2.36 8.51 14.32
N ARG A 28 1.34 7.91 14.94
CA ARG A 28 0.94 6.50 14.67
C ARG A 28 -0.18 6.40 13.63
N GLU A 29 -0.61 7.51 13.05
CA GLU A 29 -1.71 7.54 12.08
C GLU A 29 -1.44 6.67 10.85
N GLY A 30 -0.21 6.71 10.31
CA GLY A 30 0.17 5.90 9.16
C GLY A 30 0.11 4.39 9.44
N GLU A 31 0.58 3.98 10.63
CA GLU A 31 0.50 2.60 11.12
C GLU A 31 -0.96 2.16 11.30
N TYR A 32 -1.78 2.97 11.97
CA TYR A 32 -3.19 2.67 12.19
C TYR A 32 -3.96 2.59 10.88
N LEU A 33 -3.71 3.52 9.95
CA LEU A 33 -4.37 3.56 8.65
C LEU A 33 -4.01 2.33 7.80
N ALA A 34 -2.72 1.99 7.69
CA ALA A 34 -2.28 0.83 6.94
C ALA A 34 -2.83 -0.48 7.53
N THR A 35 -2.82 -0.61 8.87
CA THR A 35 -3.33 -1.80 9.56
C THR A 35 -4.83 -1.94 9.38
N TYR A 36 -5.60 -0.87 9.63
CA TYR A 36 -7.05 -0.87 9.47
C TYR A 36 -7.45 -1.19 8.03
N LEU A 37 -6.86 -0.50 7.05
CA LEU A 37 -7.15 -0.74 5.64
C LEU A 37 -6.76 -2.15 5.22
N GLY A 38 -5.61 -2.66 5.66
CA GLY A 38 -5.15 -4.00 5.32
C GLY A 38 -6.14 -5.06 5.79
N LEU A 39 -6.58 -4.98 7.05
CA LEU A 39 -7.57 -5.89 7.62
C LEU A 39 -8.91 -5.80 6.90
N VAL A 40 -9.42 -4.58 6.65
CA VAL A 40 -10.70 -4.39 5.97
C VAL A 40 -10.63 -4.90 4.52
N LEU A 41 -9.60 -4.54 3.75
CA LEU A 41 -9.43 -4.96 2.36
C LEU A 41 -9.33 -6.49 2.21
N ALA A 42 -8.68 -7.17 3.16
CA ALA A 42 -8.59 -8.63 3.17
C ALA A 42 -9.97 -9.31 3.27
N THR A 43 -11.00 -8.60 3.74
CA THR A 43 -12.36 -9.13 3.87
C THR A 43 -13.30 -8.78 2.72
N THR A 44 -12.95 -7.84 1.84
CA THR A 44 -13.85 -7.35 0.77
C THR A 44 -13.82 -8.20 -0.50
N GLN A 45 -12.92 -9.19 -0.57
CA GLN A 45 -12.63 -9.96 -1.79
C GLN A 45 -12.20 -9.12 -3.00
N ALA A 46 -11.93 -7.82 -2.81
CA ALA A 46 -11.52 -6.91 -3.87
C ALA A 46 -10.05 -7.09 -4.29
N ALA A 47 -9.26 -7.75 -3.45
CA ALA A 47 -7.86 -8.06 -3.70
C ALA A 47 -7.61 -9.57 -3.69
N GLU A 48 -6.63 -10.01 -4.47
CA GLU A 48 -6.07 -11.36 -4.41
C GLU A 48 -5.25 -11.53 -3.13
N SER A 49 -4.42 -10.54 -2.84
CA SER A 49 -3.57 -10.49 -1.65
C SER A 49 -3.47 -9.08 -1.11
N VAL A 50 -3.28 -8.97 0.20
CA VAL A 50 -3.03 -7.74 0.94
C VAL A 50 -1.80 -7.92 1.81
N ALA A 51 -0.75 -7.14 1.56
CA ALA A 51 0.44 -7.09 2.39
C ALA A 51 0.49 -5.76 3.15
N VAL A 52 0.64 -5.82 4.48
CA VAL A 52 0.89 -4.65 5.32
C VAL A 52 2.38 -4.64 5.66
N VAL A 53 3.11 -3.71 5.07
CA VAL A 53 4.58 -3.67 5.05
C VAL A 53 5.06 -2.52 5.93
N ALA A 54 5.71 -2.90 7.02
CA ALA A 54 6.32 -1.98 7.96
C ALA A 54 7.73 -1.62 7.49
N VAL A 55 7.95 -0.36 7.10
CA VAL A 55 9.28 0.15 6.75
C VAL A 55 9.89 0.88 7.94
N SER A 56 11.09 0.48 8.35
CA SER A 56 11.85 1.24 9.34
C SER A 56 12.79 2.18 8.62
N THR A 57 12.75 3.45 9.00
CA THR A 57 13.76 4.40 8.55
C THR A 57 15.04 4.26 9.35
N ASP A 58 15.03 3.80 10.59
CA ASP A 58 16.23 3.79 11.43
C ASP A 58 16.85 2.39 11.56
N ALA A 59 18.17 2.32 11.39
CA ALA A 59 18.96 1.10 11.53
C ALA A 59 18.91 0.48 12.94
N VAL A 60 18.30 1.17 13.92
CA VAL A 60 18.32 0.83 15.35
C VAL A 60 16.92 0.46 15.88
N ALA A 61 15.89 0.30 15.03
CA ALA A 61 14.54 -0.05 15.47
C ALA A 61 14.40 -1.55 15.83
N SER A 62 15.25 -2.02 16.76
CA SER A 62 15.00 -3.16 17.64
C SER A 62 14.34 -2.62 18.91
N ARG A 63 13.05 -2.32 18.83
CA ARG A 63 12.21 -2.34 20.03
C ARG A 63 11.13 -3.38 19.79
N ALA A 64 11.20 -4.41 20.62
CA ALA A 64 10.26 -5.51 20.68
C ALA A 64 8.83 -4.96 20.60
N THR A 65 8.14 -5.34 19.53
CA THR A 65 6.70 -5.17 19.40
C THR A 65 6.04 -5.95 20.53
N ARG A 66 5.29 -5.24 21.37
CA ARG A 66 4.16 -5.89 22.06
C ARG A 66 3.32 -6.50 20.94
N GLU A 67 3.21 -7.82 20.92
CA GLU A 67 2.32 -8.57 20.02
C GLU A 67 0.87 -8.30 20.43
N GLU A 68 0.44 -7.04 20.37
CA GLU A 68 -0.98 -6.72 20.40
C GLU A 68 -1.53 -7.19 19.06
N GLU A 69 -2.40 -8.20 19.11
CA GLU A 69 -3.11 -8.72 17.95
C GLU A 69 -3.79 -7.56 17.22
N ASN A 70 -3.42 -7.33 15.96
CA ASN A 70 -4.05 -6.29 15.16
C ASN A 70 -5.50 -6.68 14.85
N ALA A 71 -6.42 -5.80 15.21
CA ALA A 71 -7.84 -5.94 14.97
C ALA A 71 -8.46 -4.62 14.49
N ALA A 72 -9.48 -4.71 13.65
CA ALA A 72 -10.19 -3.56 13.10
C ALA A 72 -11.72 -3.77 13.16
N LEU A 73 -12.44 -2.76 13.61
CA LEU A 73 -13.90 -2.69 13.57
C LEU A 73 -14.33 -2.08 12.24
N ARG A 74 -14.88 -2.91 11.35
CA ARG A 74 -15.44 -2.46 10.08
C ARG A 74 -16.75 -1.71 10.32
N VAL A 75 -17.14 -0.87 9.37
CA VAL A 75 -18.31 0.02 9.45
C VAL A 75 -19.64 -0.73 9.66
N ASP A 76 -19.72 -1.99 9.25
CA ASP A 76 -20.89 -2.85 9.48
C ASP A 76 -20.90 -3.53 10.87
N GLY A 77 -20.00 -3.15 11.77
CA GLY A 77 -19.92 -3.65 13.14
C GLY A 77 -19.10 -4.93 13.29
N VAL A 78 -18.53 -5.47 12.21
CA VAL A 78 -17.72 -6.70 12.26
C VAL A 78 -16.30 -6.39 12.71
N VAL A 79 -15.83 -7.08 13.75
CA VAL A 79 -14.41 -7.05 14.16
C VAL A 79 -13.62 -8.06 13.36
N VAL A 80 -12.64 -7.57 12.60
CA VAL A 80 -11.71 -8.36 11.82
C VAL A 80 -10.39 -8.47 12.58
N ARG A 81 -9.88 -9.69 12.76
CA ARG A 81 -8.62 -9.95 13.47
C ARG A 81 -7.58 -10.57 12.55
N ALA A 82 -6.33 -10.12 12.66
CA ALA A 82 -5.22 -10.66 11.88
C ALA A 82 -5.06 -12.19 12.07
N ALA A 83 -5.11 -12.68 13.32
CA ALA A 83 -4.94 -14.11 13.59
C ALA A 83 -6.08 -14.95 12.97
N GLN A 84 -7.31 -14.43 12.98
CA GLN A 84 -8.45 -15.09 12.36
C GLN A 84 -8.27 -15.21 10.84
N LEU A 85 -7.77 -14.16 10.17
CA LEU A 85 -7.49 -14.21 8.73
C LEU A 85 -6.40 -15.25 8.40
N LEU A 86 -5.34 -15.30 9.20
CA LEU A 86 -4.25 -16.28 9.03
C LEU A 86 -4.74 -17.72 9.24
N GLN A 87 -5.55 -17.97 10.27
CA GLN A 87 -6.16 -19.29 10.51
C GLN A 87 -7.08 -19.69 9.35
N GLN A 88 -7.89 -18.77 8.82
CA GLN A 88 -8.76 -19.04 7.67
C GLN A 88 -7.96 -19.37 6.41
N GLN A 89 -6.83 -18.69 6.19
CA GLN A 89 -5.92 -19.00 5.08
C GLN A 89 -5.29 -20.39 5.22
N GLN A 90 -4.80 -20.74 6.41
CA GLN A 90 -4.20 -22.06 6.66
C GLN A 90 -5.22 -23.21 6.55
N ALA A 91 -6.45 -22.99 7.03
CA ALA A 91 -7.52 -23.97 6.90
C ALA A 91 -7.94 -24.19 5.43
N LYS A 92 -7.99 -23.10 4.63
CA LYS A 92 -8.38 -23.15 3.22
C LYS A 92 -7.29 -23.61 2.26
N ALA A 93 -6.01 -23.43 2.62
CA ALA A 93 -4.89 -24.03 1.90
C ALA A 93 -4.99 -25.57 1.83
N LYS A 94 -5.80 -26.18 2.70
CA LYS A 94 -6.08 -27.62 2.71
C LYS A 94 -7.29 -28.03 1.85
N THR A 95 -8.07 -27.09 1.32
CA THR A 95 -9.38 -27.35 0.67
C THR A 95 -9.51 -26.83 -0.76
N ASP A 96 -8.41 -26.43 -1.42
CA ASP A 96 -8.34 -26.04 -2.84
C ASP A 96 -9.42 -25.03 -3.32
N SER A 97 -9.86 -24.12 -2.44
CA SER A 97 -10.84 -23.09 -2.78
C SER A 97 -10.17 -21.73 -3.02
N ALA A 98 -10.11 -21.33 -4.29
CA ALA A 98 -9.39 -20.15 -4.80
C ALA A 98 -9.96 -18.76 -4.43
N ALA A 99 -10.94 -18.67 -3.51
CA ALA A 99 -11.73 -17.45 -3.35
C ALA A 99 -11.28 -16.48 -2.25
N LEU A 100 -10.44 -16.89 -1.27
CA LEU A 100 -10.06 -16.02 -0.14
C LEU A 100 -8.86 -15.14 -0.47
N CYS A 101 -8.92 -13.87 -0.05
CA CYS A 101 -7.80 -12.94 -0.10
C CYS A 101 -6.70 -13.37 0.89
N SER A 102 -5.44 -13.43 0.44
CA SER A 102 -4.32 -13.64 1.36
C SER A 102 -3.94 -12.34 2.08
N TYR A 103 -3.52 -12.45 3.33
CA TYR A 103 -3.23 -11.32 4.22
C TYR A 103 -1.94 -11.60 4.97
N VAL A 104 -1.00 -10.68 4.91
CA VAL A 104 0.29 -10.79 5.59
C VAL A 104 0.71 -9.45 6.16
N GLU A 105 1.19 -9.47 7.41
CA GLU A 105 1.91 -8.36 8.01
C GLU A 105 3.40 -8.70 7.99
N THR A 106 4.25 -7.81 7.47
CA THR A 106 5.67 -8.12 7.27
C THR A 106 6.55 -6.88 7.33
N ARG A 107 7.84 -7.09 7.56
CA ARG A 107 8.92 -6.10 7.36
C ARG A 107 9.70 -6.34 6.07
N ASP A 108 9.41 -7.46 5.39
CA ASP A 108 10.04 -7.80 4.13
C ASP A 108 9.43 -6.95 3.01
N VAL A 109 10.26 -6.09 2.43
CA VAL A 109 9.88 -5.20 1.32
C VAL A 109 9.85 -5.92 -0.03
N GLU A 110 10.38 -7.14 -0.12
CA GLU A 110 10.43 -7.90 -1.37
C GLU A 110 9.04 -8.27 -1.87
N VAL A 111 8.05 -8.42 -0.97
CA VAL A 111 6.63 -8.67 -1.29
C VAL A 111 6.00 -7.58 -2.18
N LEU A 112 6.60 -6.39 -2.18
CA LEU A 112 6.15 -5.26 -2.98
C LEU A 112 6.41 -5.46 -4.48
N ARG A 113 7.41 -6.28 -4.87
CA ARG A 113 7.74 -6.53 -6.29
C ARG A 113 6.54 -7.04 -7.06
N ASP A 114 5.82 -7.97 -6.46
CA ASP A 114 4.67 -8.64 -7.06
C ASP A 114 3.36 -7.87 -6.87
N SER A 115 3.37 -6.77 -6.11
CA SER A 115 2.17 -6.00 -5.81
C SER A 115 1.82 -5.04 -6.95
N HIS A 116 0.56 -5.09 -7.37
CA HIS A 116 -0.02 -4.28 -8.43
C HIS A 116 -0.35 -2.85 -7.95
N VAL A 117 -0.73 -2.72 -6.68
CA VAL A 117 -1.10 -1.46 -6.05
C VAL A 117 -0.27 -1.26 -4.79
N TRP A 118 0.41 -0.12 -4.66
CA TRP A 118 1.05 0.31 -3.43
C TRP A 118 0.28 1.47 -2.83
N ILE A 119 -0.06 1.40 -1.57
CA ILE A 119 -0.70 2.46 -0.79
C ILE A 119 0.33 2.94 0.24
N LEU A 120 0.80 4.17 0.08
CA LEU A 120 1.80 4.78 0.94
C LEU A 120 1.12 5.53 2.09
N CYS A 121 1.26 4.98 3.29
CA CYS A 121 0.90 5.56 4.59
C CYS A 121 2.18 5.91 5.38
N VAL A 122 3.24 6.32 4.68
CA VAL A 122 4.52 6.72 5.28
C VAL A 122 4.49 8.19 5.68
N ASP A 123 5.32 8.58 6.64
CA ASP A 123 5.42 9.98 7.05
C ASP A 123 6.03 10.83 5.92
N ALA A 124 5.52 12.06 5.75
CA ALA A 124 5.97 12.97 4.68
C ALA A 124 7.48 13.28 4.69
N HIS A 125 8.10 13.28 5.87
CA HIS A 125 9.55 13.50 6.01
C HIS A 125 10.38 12.24 5.72
N THR A 126 9.75 11.06 5.73
CA THR A 126 10.40 9.76 5.47
C THR A 126 10.23 9.28 4.03
N THR A 127 9.31 9.86 3.25
CA THR A 127 8.99 9.44 1.88
C THR A 127 10.23 9.21 1.02
N THR A 128 11.08 10.23 0.89
CA THR A 128 12.27 10.19 0.03
C THR A 128 13.22 9.07 0.47
N ARG A 129 13.45 8.93 1.78
CA ARG A 129 14.29 7.88 2.35
C ARG A 129 13.73 6.48 2.09
N THR A 130 12.41 6.31 2.22
CA THR A 130 11.73 5.05 1.92
C THR A 130 11.86 4.72 0.44
N VAL A 131 11.63 5.68 -0.45
CA VAL A 131 11.78 5.50 -1.91
C VAL A 131 13.21 5.10 -2.27
N ASP A 132 14.21 5.78 -1.72
CA ASP A 132 15.62 5.46 -1.96
C ASP A 132 15.97 4.05 -1.47
N MET A 133 15.45 3.64 -0.31
CA MET A 133 15.59 2.28 0.19
C MET A 133 14.97 1.26 -0.78
N LEU A 134 13.75 1.51 -1.28
CA LEU A 134 13.09 0.63 -2.25
C LEU A 134 13.85 0.54 -3.58
N LYS A 135 14.45 1.64 -4.04
CA LYS A 135 15.32 1.66 -5.23
C LYS A 135 16.58 0.84 -5.00
N ARG A 136 17.27 1.01 -3.87
CA ARG A 136 18.49 0.25 -3.54
C ARG A 136 18.24 -1.25 -3.41
N ARG A 137 17.06 -1.64 -2.93
CA ARG A 137 16.63 -3.05 -2.88
C ARG A 137 16.21 -3.61 -4.25
N GLY A 138 16.09 -2.76 -5.27
CA GLY A 138 15.62 -3.17 -6.59
C GLY A 138 14.12 -3.47 -6.66
N VAL A 139 13.37 -3.13 -5.60
CA VAL A 139 11.92 -3.36 -5.49
C VAL A 139 11.12 -2.33 -6.29
N ALA A 140 11.69 -1.13 -6.46
CA ALA A 140 11.15 -0.07 -7.30
C ALA A 140 11.27 -0.34 -8.82
N ALA A 141 11.87 -1.46 -9.23
CA ALA A 141 11.93 -1.83 -10.64
C ALA A 141 10.53 -2.06 -11.22
N PRO A 142 10.33 -1.84 -12.53
CA PRO A 142 9.07 -2.12 -13.20
C PRO A 142 8.65 -3.57 -12.98
N MET A 143 7.36 -3.78 -12.71
CA MET A 143 6.83 -5.12 -12.49
C MET A 143 6.88 -5.91 -13.82
N GLU A 144 7.61 -7.03 -13.85
CA GLU A 144 7.63 -7.93 -15.01
C GLU A 144 6.54 -8.99 -14.85
N ARG A 145 5.77 -9.22 -15.91
CA ARG A 145 4.84 -10.35 -16.04
C ARG A 145 5.23 -11.19 -17.24
N VAL A 146 5.24 -12.51 -17.07
CA VAL A 146 5.37 -13.45 -18.19
C VAL A 146 3.99 -13.62 -18.78
N THR A 147 3.82 -13.21 -20.03
CA THR A 147 2.56 -13.42 -20.76
C THR A 147 2.34 -14.91 -21.04
N ALA A 148 1.10 -15.30 -21.34
CA ALA A 148 0.76 -16.67 -21.77
C ALA A 148 1.57 -17.17 -22.98
N LYS A 149 2.21 -16.26 -23.73
CA LYS A 149 3.10 -16.55 -24.86
C LYS A 149 4.59 -16.63 -24.47
N GLY A 150 4.91 -16.69 -23.18
CA GLY A 150 6.28 -16.76 -22.65
C GLY A 150 7.08 -15.45 -22.77
N LYS A 151 6.49 -14.36 -23.28
CA LYS A 151 7.17 -13.05 -23.39
C LYS A 151 7.09 -12.29 -22.08
N LYS A 152 8.22 -11.76 -21.63
CA LYS A 152 8.28 -10.78 -20.54
C LYS A 152 7.63 -9.47 -20.99
N ALA A 153 6.59 -9.05 -20.30
CA ALA A 153 5.92 -7.77 -20.49
C ALA A 153 6.01 -6.97 -19.19
N THR A 154 6.38 -5.70 -19.28
CA THR A 154 6.33 -4.79 -18.13
C THR A 154 4.90 -4.37 -17.87
N CYS A 155 4.44 -4.50 -16.64
CA CYS A 155 3.11 -4.11 -16.21
C CYS A 155 3.22 -2.87 -15.32
N LYS A 156 2.35 -1.88 -15.52
CA LYS A 156 2.36 -0.63 -14.73
C LYS A 156 1.82 -0.90 -13.35
N ARG A 157 2.53 -0.45 -12.32
CA ARG A 157 2.03 -0.42 -10.94
C ARG A 157 1.20 0.84 -10.70
N VAL A 158 0.27 0.79 -9.76
CA VAL A 158 -0.41 1.97 -9.22
C VAL A 158 0.17 2.29 -7.85
N ILE A 159 0.62 3.52 -7.63
CA ILE A 159 1.18 3.99 -6.37
C ILE A 159 0.29 5.11 -5.86
N ILE A 160 -0.36 4.91 -4.72
CA ILE A 160 -1.30 5.85 -4.11
C ILE A 160 -0.63 6.42 -2.87
N SER A 161 -0.35 7.72 -2.85
CA SER A 161 0.13 8.41 -1.66
C SER A 161 -1.03 8.96 -0.85
N LEU A 162 -1.28 8.41 0.34
CA LEU A 162 -2.32 8.89 1.28
C LEU A 162 -1.78 9.91 2.28
N GLN A 163 -0.68 10.58 1.94
CA GLN A 163 -0.02 11.52 2.82
C GLN A 163 -0.83 12.82 2.93
N PRO A 164 -0.98 13.40 4.13
CA PRO A 164 -1.78 14.61 4.34
C PRO A 164 -1.22 15.88 3.67
N ALA A 165 -0.05 15.81 3.02
CA ALA A 165 0.54 16.94 2.31
C ALA A 165 1.06 16.54 0.93
N LEU A 166 0.71 17.34 -0.08
CA LEU A 166 1.19 17.25 -1.48
C LEU A 166 2.72 17.42 -1.66
N ARG A 167 3.47 17.65 -0.57
CA ARG A 167 4.85 18.14 -0.57
C ARG A 167 5.87 17.23 -1.26
N ARG A 168 5.51 15.99 -1.62
CA ARG A 168 6.43 14.99 -2.17
C ARG A 168 5.89 14.26 -3.42
N LEU A 169 4.81 14.75 -4.03
CA LEU A 169 4.23 14.08 -5.21
C LEU A 169 5.23 14.03 -6.37
N ARG A 170 5.88 15.17 -6.67
CA ARG A 170 6.87 15.26 -7.74
C ARG A 170 8.02 14.26 -7.56
N GLU A 171 8.51 14.11 -6.32
CA GLU A 171 9.57 13.14 -6.01
C GLU A 171 9.13 11.70 -6.23
N LEU A 172 7.86 11.38 -5.95
CA LEU A 172 7.28 10.07 -6.25
C LEU A 172 7.14 9.84 -7.75
N GLU A 173 6.67 10.83 -8.51
CA GLU A 173 6.58 10.75 -9.97
C GLU A 173 7.96 10.57 -10.63
N GLU A 174 8.96 11.33 -10.19
CA GLU A 174 10.35 11.21 -10.64
C GLU A 174 10.96 9.85 -10.23
N ALA A 175 10.57 9.30 -9.07
CA ALA A 175 11.05 8.02 -8.60
C ALA A 175 10.44 6.81 -9.33
N PHE A 176 9.19 6.94 -9.81
CA PHE A 176 8.44 5.86 -10.43
C PHE A 176 7.89 6.27 -11.81
N PRO A 177 8.74 6.64 -12.78
CA PRO A 177 8.32 7.25 -14.05
C PRO A 177 7.53 6.30 -14.97
N LYS A 178 7.57 4.98 -14.69
CA LYS A 178 6.88 3.94 -15.47
C LYS A 178 5.56 3.50 -14.83
N ASP A 179 5.29 3.97 -13.61
CA ASP A 179 4.11 3.60 -12.83
C ASP A 179 3.10 4.75 -12.81
N THR A 180 1.87 4.44 -12.43
CA THR A 180 0.81 5.44 -12.23
C THR A 180 0.87 5.93 -10.79
N VAL A 181 1.35 7.15 -10.57
CA VAL A 181 1.33 7.78 -9.25
C VAL A 181 0.03 8.57 -9.08
N LEU A 182 -0.67 8.31 -7.98
CA LEU A 182 -1.90 8.97 -7.56
C LEU A 182 -1.69 9.60 -6.18
N HIS A 183 -2.36 10.72 -5.95
CA HIS A 183 -2.39 11.36 -4.65
C HIS A 183 -3.77 11.19 -4.02
N GLY A 184 -3.82 11.17 -2.69
CA GLY A 184 -5.08 11.10 -1.98
C GLY A 184 -4.91 11.36 -0.51
N GLY A 185 -6.00 11.17 0.22
CA GLY A 185 -6.01 11.27 1.67
C GLY A 185 -7.19 10.49 2.26
N ALA A 186 -7.03 10.11 3.52
CA ALA A 186 -8.10 9.53 4.33
C ALA A 186 -8.79 10.66 5.12
N CYS A 187 -10.08 10.91 4.85
CA CYS A 187 -10.89 11.92 5.52
C CYS A 187 -11.52 11.40 6.83
N PHE A 188 -10.80 10.56 7.55
CA PHE A 188 -11.18 10.05 8.86
C PHE A 188 -9.93 9.74 9.67
N HIS A 189 -10.11 9.62 10.98
CA HIS A 189 -9.04 9.27 11.90
C HIS A 189 -9.37 7.93 12.55
N LEU A 190 -8.34 7.23 13.00
CA LEU A 190 -8.44 5.92 13.62
C LEU A 190 -7.97 6.00 15.06
N ALA A 191 -8.71 5.34 15.94
CA ALA A 191 -8.32 5.17 17.34
C ALA A 191 -8.33 3.68 17.70
N ARG A 192 -7.60 3.32 18.76
CA ARG A 192 -7.70 2.01 19.40
C ARG A 192 -8.62 2.12 20.61
N ASN A 193 -9.57 1.19 20.72
CA ASN A 193 -10.39 1.09 21.93
C ASN A 193 -9.62 0.38 23.06
N GLN A 194 -10.25 0.24 24.23
CA GLN A 194 -9.69 -0.46 25.39
C GLN A 194 -9.33 -1.94 25.14
N HIS A 195 -9.86 -2.54 24.07
CA HIS A 195 -9.58 -3.92 23.66
C HIS A 195 -8.52 -3.99 22.55
N GLY A 196 -7.85 -2.88 22.23
CA GLY A 196 -6.84 -2.79 21.17
C GLY A 196 -7.39 -2.80 19.74
N VAL A 197 -8.72 -2.74 19.56
CA VAL A 197 -9.36 -2.78 18.23
C VAL A 197 -9.34 -1.38 17.61
N LEU A 198 -8.83 -1.28 16.38
CA LEU A 198 -8.85 -0.07 15.58
C LEU A 198 -10.27 0.22 15.09
N TYR A 199 -10.74 1.45 15.23
CA TYR A 199 -12.04 1.86 14.73
C TYR A 199 -11.98 3.29 14.17
N PRO A 200 -12.74 3.59 13.10
CA PRO A 200 -12.82 4.94 12.55
C PRO A 200 -13.60 5.84 13.51
N LEU A 201 -13.10 7.06 13.75
CA LEU A 201 -13.76 8.09 14.56
C LEU A 201 -14.90 8.79 13.80
N SER A 202 -14.96 8.62 12.48
CA SER A 202 -16.00 9.19 11.61
C SER A 202 -16.24 8.30 10.39
N HIS A 203 -17.42 8.44 9.77
CA HIS A 203 -17.74 7.84 8.47
C HIS A 203 -17.10 8.63 7.32
N GLY A 204 -15.79 8.85 7.38
CA GLY A 204 -15.08 9.55 6.32
C GLY A 204 -14.95 8.74 5.04
N CYS A 205 -14.38 9.38 4.02
CA CYS A 205 -14.08 8.77 2.74
C CYS A 205 -12.58 8.81 2.46
N PHE A 206 -12.18 8.12 1.39
CA PHE A 206 -10.91 8.41 0.72
C PHE A 206 -11.20 9.32 -0.46
N PHE A 207 -10.31 10.27 -0.70
CA PHE A 207 -10.21 10.91 -2.01
C PHE A 207 -8.93 10.45 -2.66
N ILE A 208 -8.99 10.18 -3.97
CA ILE A 208 -7.84 9.84 -4.79
C ILE A 208 -7.98 10.64 -6.06
N GLU A 209 -6.94 11.39 -6.39
CA GLU A 209 -6.85 12.21 -7.59
C GLU A 209 -5.56 11.92 -8.34
N ARG A 210 -5.64 12.07 -9.67
CA ARG A 210 -4.47 12.12 -10.52
C ARG A 210 -4.21 13.58 -10.83
N LEU A 211 -3.17 14.14 -10.22
CA LEU A 211 -2.77 15.50 -10.55
C LEU A 211 -2.17 15.51 -11.96
N ALA A 212 -2.64 16.45 -12.79
CA ALA A 212 -2.09 16.63 -14.12
C ALA A 212 -0.65 17.12 -14.01
N TYR A 213 0.26 16.54 -14.79
CA TYR A 213 1.62 17.05 -14.92
C TYR A 213 1.54 18.44 -15.57
N VAL A 214 1.62 19.49 -14.76
CA VAL A 214 1.85 20.85 -15.28
C VAL A 214 3.35 20.96 -15.54
N ALA A 215 3.75 20.72 -16.79
CA ALA A 215 5.06 21.11 -17.26
C ALA A 215 5.14 22.64 -17.19
N SER A 216 5.58 23.22 -16.07
CA SER A 216 5.89 24.65 -16.03
C SER A 216 7.38 24.85 -16.31
N PRO A 217 7.78 25.34 -17.50
CA PRO A 217 8.92 26.24 -17.57
C PRO A 217 8.40 27.60 -17.07
N LEU A 218 8.67 27.97 -15.82
CA LEU A 218 8.64 29.39 -15.51
C LEU A 218 9.85 30.00 -16.25
N PRO A 219 9.66 30.93 -17.20
CA PRO A 219 10.78 31.67 -17.75
C PRO A 219 11.47 32.42 -16.59
N PRO A 220 12.80 32.61 -16.65
CA PRO A 220 13.48 33.45 -15.67
C PRO A 220 12.82 34.83 -15.68
N LEU A 221 12.45 35.33 -14.49
CA LEU A 221 11.98 36.69 -14.32
C LEU A 221 12.98 37.65 -14.97
N PRO A 222 12.55 38.60 -15.82
CA PRO A 222 13.46 39.59 -16.36
C PRO A 222 14.06 40.38 -15.19
N SER A 223 15.38 40.48 -15.18
CA SER A 223 16.13 41.31 -14.25
C SER A 223 15.54 42.72 -14.32
N ILE A 224 14.92 43.17 -13.23
CA ILE A 224 14.50 44.56 -13.11
C ILE A 224 15.78 45.39 -13.06
N LEU A 225 16.05 46.08 -14.17
CA LEU A 225 16.93 47.24 -14.23
C LEU A 225 16.48 48.21 -13.14
N THR A 226 17.31 48.35 -12.11
CA THR A 226 17.20 49.48 -11.19
C THR A 226 17.93 50.64 -11.87
N ILE A 227 17.20 51.72 -12.15
CA ILE A 227 17.76 53.02 -12.51
C ILE A 227 18.36 53.63 -11.23
#